data_AF-A0A0Q8UAQ0-F1
#
_entry.id   AF-A0A0Q8UAQ0-F1
#
_cell.length_a   1.000
_cell.length_b   1.000
_cell.length_c   1.000
_cell.angle_alpha   90.00
_cell.angle_beta   90.00
_cell.angle_gamma   90.00
#
_symmetry.space_group_name_H-M   'P 1'
#
loop_
_entity.id
_entity.type
_entity.pdbx_description
1 polymer ?
#
loop_
_entity_poly.entity_id
_entity_poly.type
_entity_poly.pdbx_seq_one_letter_code
_entity_poly.pdbx_strand_id
1 'polypeptide(L)'
;MATAVVLAVASAAQAASGPQPINLGDPKVRRPGQLKFDAALEAQKSAFKAFGEVSCDDCEGGVSFDTAANKFLGLRDMWAFDSALGALEVGQSLNWRGRASVGKITAVSAEAVGPFACKQLRWELTRGKETRARDGLVCLGKSNPDADNDRWLEVF
;
A
#
# COMPACT_ATOMS: atom_id res chain seq x y z
N MET A 1 52.04 3.54 13.43
CA MET A 1 50.68 3.64 14.02
C MET A 1 49.71 3.50 12.87
N ALA A 2 49.07 2.33 12.72
CA ALA A 2 48.13 2.06 11.65
C ALA A 2 46.79 1.65 12.29
N THR A 3 45.82 2.55 12.27
CA THR A 3 44.47 2.27 12.74
C THR A 3 43.65 1.84 11.54
N ALA A 4 43.31 0.55 11.50
CA ALA A 4 42.50 -0.04 10.45
C ALA A 4 41.08 0.54 10.46
N VAL A 5 40.64 1.04 9.32
CA VAL A 5 39.24 1.38 9.05
C VAL A 5 38.50 0.08 8.79
N VAL A 6 37.62 -0.31 9.71
CA VAL A 6 36.68 -1.41 9.47
C VAL A 6 35.53 -0.85 8.64
N LEU A 7 35.58 -1.12 7.34
CA LEU A 7 34.44 -1.00 6.43
C LEU A 7 33.39 -2.03 6.86
N ALA A 8 32.32 -1.57 7.51
CA ALA A 8 31.13 -2.38 7.72
C ALA A 8 30.49 -2.65 6.36
N VAL A 9 30.69 -3.86 5.86
CA VAL A 9 30.02 -4.39 4.66
C VAL A 9 28.54 -4.49 4.99
N ALA A 10 27.71 -3.70 4.33
CA ALA A 10 26.26 -3.78 4.44
C ALA A 10 25.81 -5.20 4.05
N SER A 11 25.26 -5.95 5.01
CA SER A 11 24.73 -7.29 4.76
C SER A 11 23.60 -7.22 3.72
N ALA A 12 23.81 -7.92 2.62
CA ALA A 12 22.83 -8.25 1.61
C ALA A 12 21.69 -9.09 2.24
N ALA A 13 20.69 -8.39 2.76
CA ALA A 13 19.35 -8.89 3.05
C ALA A 13 18.42 -7.68 3.22
N GLN A 14 18.27 -6.86 2.18
CA GLN A 14 17.00 -6.14 2.04
C GLN A 14 15.94 -7.21 1.77
N ALA A 15 15.37 -7.76 2.84
CA ALA A 15 14.12 -8.48 2.77
C ALA A 15 13.11 -7.56 2.08
N ALA A 16 12.36 -8.10 1.13
CA ALA A 16 11.17 -7.53 0.53
C ALA A 16 10.41 -6.66 1.56
N SER A 17 10.62 -5.34 1.53
CA SER A 17 10.37 -4.43 2.66
C SER A 17 8.91 -4.00 2.82
N GLY A 18 7.99 -4.73 2.21
CA GLY A 18 6.56 -4.49 2.20
C GLY A 18 5.81 -5.53 3.03
N PRO A 19 4.49 -5.39 3.16
CA PRO A 19 3.68 -6.27 3.99
C PRO A 19 3.75 -7.71 3.46
N GLN A 20 4.16 -8.65 4.30
CA GLN A 20 4.25 -10.06 3.95
C GLN A 20 3.00 -10.81 4.46
N PRO A 21 2.26 -11.51 3.59
CA PRO A 21 1.12 -12.31 4.02
C PRO A 21 1.54 -13.49 4.91
N ILE A 22 0.77 -13.77 5.95
CA ILE A 22 1.03 -14.86 6.91
C ILE A 22 0.58 -16.24 6.42
N ASN A 23 -0.20 -16.28 5.34
CA ASN A 23 -0.75 -17.51 4.75
C ASN A 23 -0.14 -17.85 3.39
N LEU A 24 1.06 -17.33 3.09
CA LEU A 24 1.80 -17.75 1.90
C LEU A 24 2.09 -19.26 1.96
N GLY A 25 1.83 -19.95 0.85
CA GLY A 25 2.02 -21.40 0.75
C GLY A 25 0.81 -22.25 1.13
N ASP A 26 -0.27 -21.67 1.68
CA ASP A 26 -1.53 -22.40 1.87
C ASP A 26 -2.16 -22.71 0.49
N PRO A 27 -2.41 -23.98 0.12
CA PRO A 27 -2.99 -24.34 -1.18
C PRO A 27 -4.41 -23.81 -1.42
N LYS A 28 -5.07 -23.28 -0.38
CA LYS A 28 -6.36 -22.59 -0.48
C LYS A 28 -6.22 -21.13 -0.96
N VAL A 29 -5.01 -20.56 -0.90
CA VAL A 29 -4.70 -19.22 -1.41
C VAL A 29 -4.45 -19.31 -2.91
N ARG A 30 -5.50 -19.05 -3.68
CA ARG A 30 -5.50 -19.10 -5.16
C ARG A 30 -5.63 -17.73 -5.80
N ARG A 31 -6.00 -16.71 -5.02
CA ARG A 31 -6.25 -15.34 -5.48
C ARG A 31 -5.65 -14.33 -4.51
N PRO A 32 -5.20 -13.15 -4.98
CA PRO A 32 -4.62 -12.13 -4.12
C PRO A 32 -5.52 -11.69 -2.97
N GLY A 33 -6.83 -11.56 -3.22
CA GLY A 33 -7.80 -11.18 -2.17
C GLY A 33 -7.98 -12.19 -1.04
N GLN A 34 -7.30 -13.34 -1.08
CA GLN A 34 -7.28 -14.33 0.01
C GLN A 34 -6.02 -14.23 0.90
N LEU A 35 -5.08 -13.34 0.56
CA LEU A 35 -3.93 -13.06 1.37
C LEU A 35 -4.36 -12.47 2.71
N LYS A 36 -3.71 -12.90 3.78
CA LYS A 36 -3.95 -12.44 5.15
C LYS A 36 -2.68 -11.86 5.71
N PHE A 37 -2.80 -10.81 6.49
CA PHE A 37 -1.67 -10.14 7.12
C PHE A 37 -1.76 -10.29 8.64
N ASP A 38 -0.63 -10.12 9.33
CA ASP A 38 -0.62 -10.19 10.78
C ASP A 38 -1.35 -9.00 11.42
N ALA A 39 -1.67 -9.15 12.71
CA ALA A 39 -2.39 -8.12 13.45
C ALA A 39 -1.59 -6.81 13.62
N ALA A 40 -0.26 -6.85 13.57
CA ALA A 40 0.57 -5.67 13.74
C ALA A 40 0.50 -4.77 12.49
N LEU A 41 0.51 -5.37 11.29
CA LEU A 41 0.30 -4.70 10.02
C LEU A 41 -1.11 -4.11 9.95
N GLU A 42 -2.15 -4.89 10.29
CA GLU A 42 -3.53 -4.40 10.31
C GLU A 42 -3.72 -3.23 11.31
N ALA A 43 -3.04 -3.26 12.45
CA ALA A 43 -3.03 -2.15 13.40
C ALA A 43 -2.36 -0.90 12.82
N GLN A 44 -1.25 -1.03 12.07
CA GLN A 44 -0.61 0.09 11.38
C GLN A 44 -1.54 0.70 10.32
N LYS A 45 -2.22 -0.13 9.52
CA LYS A 45 -3.22 0.32 8.55
C LYS A 45 -4.36 1.08 9.22
N SER A 46 -4.86 0.56 10.35
CA SER A 46 -5.91 1.20 11.15
C SER A 46 -5.47 2.53 11.74
N ALA A 47 -4.26 2.61 12.30
CA ALA A 47 -3.69 3.85 12.82
C ALA A 47 -3.48 4.91 11.73
N PHE A 48 -3.04 4.49 10.53
CA PHE A 48 -2.93 5.38 9.38
C PHE A 48 -4.29 5.95 8.97
N LYS A 49 -5.33 5.10 8.88
CA LYS A 49 -6.71 5.54 8.59
C LYS A 49 -7.20 6.55 9.62
N ALA A 50 -7.02 6.28 10.91
CA ALA A 50 -7.41 7.18 11.99
C ALA A 50 -6.65 8.52 11.94
N PHE A 51 -5.37 8.51 11.56
CA PHE A 51 -4.60 9.73 11.39
C PHE A 51 -5.19 10.66 10.31
N GLY A 52 -5.69 10.09 9.21
CA GLY A 52 -6.35 10.86 8.15
C GLY A 52 -7.81 11.17 8.41
N GLU A 53 -8.35 10.85 9.59
CA GLU A 53 -9.70 11.25 9.97
C GLU A 53 -9.74 12.76 10.23
N VAL A 54 -10.68 13.45 9.57
CA VAL A 54 -10.84 14.91 9.62
C VAL A 54 -12.32 15.25 9.71
N SER A 55 -12.70 16.13 10.63
CA SER A 55 -14.08 16.65 10.73
C SER A 55 -14.48 17.34 9.43
N CYS A 56 -15.71 17.07 8.98
CA CYS A 56 -16.22 17.59 7.73
C CYS A 56 -17.74 17.73 7.79
N ASP A 57 -18.21 18.97 7.85
CA ASP A 57 -19.64 19.27 8.00
C ASP A 57 -20.47 18.84 6.78
N ASP A 58 -19.86 18.83 5.59
CA ASP A 58 -20.52 18.46 4.33
C ASP A 58 -20.31 16.98 3.93
N CYS A 59 -19.69 16.16 4.80
CA CYS A 59 -19.44 14.76 4.53
C CYS A 59 -20.50 13.88 5.20
N GLU A 60 -20.90 12.80 4.54
CA GLU A 60 -21.73 11.77 5.17
C GLU A 60 -21.03 11.23 6.42
N GLY A 61 -21.71 11.32 7.57
CA GLY A 61 -21.15 10.94 8.88
C GLY A 61 -20.28 12.01 9.54
N GLY A 62 -20.20 13.24 9.00
CA GLY A 62 -19.48 14.35 9.63
C GLY A 62 -17.95 14.24 9.55
N VAL A 63 -17.44 13.27 8.80
CA VAL A 63 -16.03 12.88 8.79
C VAL A 63 -15.55 12.58 7.38
N SER A 64 -14.35 13.05 7.05
CA SER A 64 -13.61 12.67 5.86
C SER A 64 -12.38 11.85 6.25
N PHE A 65 -12.09 10.81 5.47
CA PHE A 65 -10.85 10.05 5.58
C PHE A 65 -9.89 10.50 4.48
N ASP A 66 -8.99 11.42 4.80
CA ASP A 66 -7.96 11.91 3.87
C ASP A 66 -7.03 10.79 3.38
N THR A 67 -7.00 9.64 4.06
CA THR A 67 -6.31 8.42 3.57
C THR A 67 -6.99 7.75 2.38
N ALA A 68 -8.26 8.03 2.10
CA ALA A 68 -9.02 7.43 1.00
C ALA A 68 -8.66 8.09 -0.35
N ALA A 69 -7.41 7.88 -0.80
CA ALA A 69 -6.85 8.52 -1.98
C ALA A 69 -7.75 8.44 -3.23
N ASN A 70 -8.41 7.29 -3.43
CA ASN A 70 -9.35 7.08 -4.53
C ASN A 70 -10.48 8.12 -4.60
N LYS A 71 -10.92 8.68 -3.46
CA LYS A 71 -11.95 9.74 -3.40
C LYS A 71 -11.45 11.10 -3.90
N PHE A 72 -10.14 11.33 -3.89
CA PHE A 72 -9.53 12.62 -4.23
C PHE A 72 -8.85 12.64 -5.60
N LEU A 73 -8.55 11.46 -6.16
CA LEU A 73 -7.87 11.32 -7.46
C LEU A 73 -8.81 11.45 -8.67
N GLY A 74 -10.12 11.61 -8.46
CA GLY A 74 -11.09 11.77 -9.57
C GLY A 74 -11.25 10.53 -10.45
N LEU A 75 -10.85 9.36 -9.95
CA LEU A 75 -10.92 8.09 -10.68
C LEU A 75 -12.36 7.57 -10.63
N ARG A 76 -13.00 7.46 -11.80
CA ARG A 76 -14.45 7.18 -11.91
C ARG A 76 -14.79 5.71 -12.08
N ASP A 77 -13.88 4.91 -12.62
CA ASP A 77 -14.06 3.47 -12.74
C ASP A 77 -13.73 2.77 -11.41
N MET A 78 -14.49 1.73 -11.08
CA MET A 78 -14.37 1.01 -9.81
C MET A 78 -12.98 0.38 -9.61
N TRP A 79 -12.27 0.08 -10.69
CA TRP A 79 -10.93 -0.53 -10.70
C TRP A 79 -9.84 0.44 -11.12
N ALA A 80 -10.17 1.68 -11.48
CA ALA A 80 -9.19 2.65 -11.94
C ALA A 80 -8.13 2.96 -10.89
N PHE A 81 -8.49 2.94 -9.60
CA PHE A 81 -7.53 3.16 -8.53
C PHE A 81 -6.50 2.03 -8.46
N ASP A 82 -6.94 0.78 -8.35
CA ASP A 82 -6.04 -0.37 -8.28
C ASP A 82 -5.22 -0.50 -9.56
N SER A 83 -5.81 -0.19 -10.72
CA SER A 83 -5.11 -0.17 -12.01
C SER A 83 -4.04 0.93 -12.05
N ALA A 84 -4.33 2.13 -11.52
CA ALA A 84 -3.36 3.20 -11.42
C ALA A 84 -2.20 2.83 -10.49
N LEU A 85 -2.48 2.19 -9.35
CA LEU A 85 -1.45 1.66 -8.44
C LEU A 85 -0.60 0.59 -9.11
N GLY A 86 -1.24 -0.35 -9.80
CA GLY A 86 -0.59 -1.41 -10.56
C GLY A 86 0.22 -0.91 -11.75
N ALA A 87 -0.08 0.27 -12.29
CA ALA A 87 0.65 0.88 -13.40
C ALA A 87 1.92 1.65 -12.97
N LEU A 88 2.09 1.95 -11.67
CA LEU A 88 3.26 2.68 -11.18
C LEU A 88 4.55 1.89 -11.34
N GLU A 89 5.54 2.42 -12.06
CA GLU A 89 6.90 1.87 -12.01
C GLU A 89 7.55 2.13 -10.65
N VAL A 90 8.54 1.32 -10.27
CA VAL A 90 9.27 1.52 -9.00
C VAL A 90 9.87 2.92 -8.96
N GLY A 91 9.61 3.64 -7.86
CA GLY A 91 9.97 5.05 -7.67
C GLY A 91 8.92 6.06 -8.15
N GLN A 92 7.90 5.64 -8.91
CA GLN A 92 6.78 6.51 -9.28
C GLN A 92 5.76 6.63 -8.15
N SER A 93 5.05 7.76 -8.14
CA SER A 93 4.05 8.04 -7.12
C SER A 93 2.74 8.58 -7.69
N LEU A 94 1.64 8.23 -7.03
CA LEU A 94 0.38 8.97 -7.10
C LEU A 94 0.32 9.95 -5.93
N ASN A 95 -0.11 11.18 -6.19
CA ASN A 95 -0.25 12.22 -5.17
C ASN A 95 -1.69 12.71 -5.16
N TRP A 96 -2.23 13.00 -3.97
CA TRP A 96 -3.55 13.62 -3.82
C TRP A 96 -3.54 14.67 -2.73
N ARG A 97 -4.55 15.53 -2.77
CA ARG A 97 -4.83 16.51 -1.73
C ARG A 97 -6.15 16.13 -1.08
N GLY A 98 -6.08 15.76 0.19
CA GLY A 98 -7.23 15.58 1.06
C GLY A 98 -7.80 16.94 1.52
N ARG A 99 -8.71 16.91 2.49
CA ARG A 99 -9.30 18.12 3.08
C ARG A 99 -8.31 18.90 3.95
N ALA A 100 -7.55 18.20 4.79
CA ALA A 100 -6.56 18.83 5.69
C ALA A 100 -5.14 18.30 5.47
N SER A 101 -4.96 17.30 4.60
CA SER A 101 -3.72 16.57 4.43
C SER A 101 -3.31 16.48 2.96
N VAL A 102 -2.02 16.24 2.71
CA VAL A 102 -1.51 15.85 1.39
C VAL A 102 -1.00 14.42 1.46
N GLY A 103 -1.34 13.62 0.45
CA GLY A 103 -1.01 12.21 0.41
C GLY A 103 -0.17 11.84 -0.79
N LYS A 104 0.62 10.78 -0.62
CA LYS A 104 1.47 10.19 -1.66
C LYS A 104 1.49 8.68 -1.51
N ILE A 105 1.36 7.95 -2.62
CA ILE A 105 1.56 6.51 -2.70
C ILE A 105 2.69 6.27 -3.69
N THR A 106 3.76 5.62 -3.25
CA THR A 106 4.94 5.35 -4.08
C THR A 106 5.10 3.85 -4.26
N ALA A 107 5.33 3.38 -5.50
CA ALA A 107 5.75 2.00 -5.71
C ALA A 107 7.21 1.85 -5.28
N VAL A 108 7.48 1.00 -4.29
CA VAL A 108 8.82 0.82 -3.72
C VAL A 108 9.49 -0.47 -4.18
N SER A 109 8.70 -1.46 -4.60
CA SER A 109 9.20 -2.71 -5.17
C SER A 109 8.15 -3.32 -6.11
N ALA A 110 8.59 -4.11 -7.08
CA ALA A 110 7.77 -4.91 -7.98
C ALA A 110 8.04 -6.42 -7.79
N GLU A 111 8.57 -6.80 -6.63
CA GLU A 111 8.81 -8.21 -6.29
C GLU A 111 7.50 -8.99 -6.17
N ALA A 112 7.52 -10.21 -6.70
CA ALA A 112 6.42 -11.14 -6.54
C ALA A 112 6.24 -11.54 -5.07
N VAL A 113 4.99 -11.76 -4.67
CA VAL A 113 4.63 -12.28 -3.35
C VAL A 113 4.03 -13.66 -3.54
N GLY A 114 4.84 -14.69 -3.28
CA GLY A 114 4.49 -16.06 -3.65
C GLY A 114 4.28 -16.19 -5.17
N PRO A 115 3.14 -16.74 -5.63
CA PRO A 115 2.84 -16.87 -7.06
C PRO A 115 2.28 -15.59 -7.70
N PHE A 116 2.04 -14.52 -6.91
CA PHE A 116 1.36 -13.32 -7.39
C PHE A 116 2.37 -12.25 -7.81
N ALA A 117 2.21 -11.71 -9.02
CA ALA A 117 2.90 -10.50 -9.44
C ALA A 117 2.34 -9.32 -8.64
N CYS A 118 3.18 -8.69 -7.83
CA CYS A 118 2.75 -7.64 -6.91
C CYS A 118 3.65 -6.41 -6.99
N LYS A 119 3.13 -5.28 -6.52
CA LYS A 119 3.89 -4.08 -6.23
C LYS A 119 3.72 -3.74 -4.76
N GLN A 120 4.84 -3.56 -4.08
CA GLN A 120 4.86 -3.03 -2.72
C GLN A 120 4.79 -1.52 -2.80
N LEU A 121 3.94 -0.94 -1.95
CA LEU A 121 3.62 0.48 -1.96
C LEU A 121 4.01 1.09 -0.62
N ARG A 122 4.46 2.34 -0.65
CA ARG A 122 4.60 3.19 0.53
C ARG A 122 3.54 4.27 0.48
N TRP A 123 2.62 4.23 1.42
CA TRP A 123 1.59 5.25 1.63
C TRP A 123 2.10 6.26 2.64
N GLU A 124 1.97 7.54 2.32
CA GLU A 124 2.33 8.65 3.19
C GLU A 124 1.19 9.67 3.21
N LEU A 125 0.87 10.18 4.40
CA LEU A 125 -0.08 11.26 4.60
C LEU A 125 0.57 12.30 5.51
N THR A 126 0.58 13.56 5.08
CA THR A 126 1.13 14.68 5.83
C THR A 126 0.04 15.68 6.18
N ARG A 127 -0.10 16.00 7.47
CA ARG A 127 -1.03 16.98 8.01
C ARG A 127 -0.26 17.97 8.88
N GLY A 128 -0.21 19.23 8.44
CA GLY A 128 0.63 20.24 9.08
C GLY A 128 2.11 19.82 9.08
N LYS A 129 2.70 19.62 10.27
CA LYS A 129 4.09 19.18 10.44
C LYS A 129 4.24 17.67 10.67
N GLU A 130 3.13 16.95 10.75
CA GLU A 130 3.13 15.53 11.08
C GLU A 130 2.94 14.69 9.82
N THR A 131 3.81 13.71 9.63
CA THR A 131 3.68 12.70 8.59
C THR A 131 3.47 11.34 9.24
N ARG A 132 2.51 10.58 8.71
CA ARG A 132 2.35 9.16 8.98
C ARG A 132 2.48 8.39 7.68
N ALA A 133 2.93 7.15 7.82
CA ALA A 133 3.10 6.26 6.69
C ALA A 133 2.69 4.85 7.06
N ARG A 134 2.30 4.09 6.04
CA ARG A 134 2.07 2.65 6.12
C ARG A 134 2.61 2.01 4.85
N ASP A 135 2.87 0.73 4.91
CA ASP A 135 3.10 -0.05 3.70
C ASP A 135 1.77 -0.51 3.12
N GLY A 136 1.79 -0.82 1.83
CA GLY A 136 0.66 -1.28 1.05
C GLY A 136 1.07 -2.35 0.04
N LEU A 137 0.10 -3.07 -0.50
CA LEU A 137 0.33 -4.11 -1.49
C LEU A 137 -0.77 -4.12 -2.53
N VAL A 138 -0.38 -4.07 -3.81
CA VAL A 138 -1.27 -4.29 -4.95
C VAL A 138 -0.78 -5.50 -5.74
N CYS A 139 -1.67 -6.43 -6.07
CA CYS A 139 -1.32 -7.68 -6.73
C CYS A 139 -2.22 -7.94 -7.94
N LEU A 140 -1.64 -8.51 -8.99
CA LEU A 140 -2.35 -8.92 -10.19
C LEU A 140 -2.98 -10.30 -9.98
N GLY A 141 -4.27 -10.43 -10.29
CA GLY A 141 -4.96 -11.70 -10.33
C GLY A 141 -6.48 -11.57 -10.37
N LYS A 142 -7.18 -12.69 -10.27
CA LYS A 142 -8.64 -12.71 -10.25
C LYS A 142 -9.22 -12.14 -8.95
N SER A 143 -10.22 -11.26 -9.06
CA SER A 143 -10.94 -10.71 -7.90
C SER A 143 -11.85 -11.76 -7.23
N ASN A 144 -12.50 -12.61 -8.02
CA ASN A 144 -13.36 -13.71 -7.57
C ASN A 144 -13.14 -14.99 -8.42
N PRO A 145 -13.65 -16.16 -8.01
CA PRO A 145 -13.46 -17.41 -8.76
C PRO A 145 -13.98 -17.36 -10.20
N ASP A 146 -15.05 -16.60 -10.42
CA ASP A 146 -15.78 -16.50 -11.69
C ASP A 146 -15.28 -15.34 -12.57
N ALA A 147 -14.21 -14.65 -12.17
CA ALA A 147 -13.69 -13.53 -12.93
C ALA A 147 -13.00 -14.03 -14.21
N ASP A 148 -13.39 -13.47 -15.35
CA ASP A 148 -12.85 -13.86 -16.66
C ASP A 148 -11.46 -13.28 -16.94
N ASN A 149 -11.02 -12.28 -16.16
CA ASN A 149 -9.77 -11.56 -16.39
C ASN A 149 -9.06 -11.26 -15.08
N ASP A 150 -7.72 -11.28 -15.14
CA ASP A 150 -6.87 -10.76 -14.07
C ASP A 150 -6.92 -9.24 -14.05
N ARG A 151 -6.80 -8.68 -12.84
CA ARG A 151 -6.70 -7.23 -12.61
C ARG A 151 -5.83 -6.95 -11.40
N TRP A 152 -5.34 -5.72 -11.33
CA TRP A 152 -4.69 -5.23 -10.12
C TRP A 152 -5.72 -5.10 -9.00
N LEU A 153 -5.33 -5.51 -7.79
CA LEU A 153 -6.15 -5.49 -6.58
C LEU A 153 -5.32 -4.95 -5.43
N GLU A 154 -5.76 -3.87 -4.78
CA GLU A 154 -5.19 -3.48 -3.48
C GLU A 154 -5.59 -4.56 -2.46
N VAL A 155 -4.59 -5.28 -1.94
CA VAL A 155 -4.81 -6.37 -0.97
C VAL A 155 -4.36 -6.00 0.43
N PHE A 156 -3.58 -4.93 0.57
CA PHE A 156 -3.19 -4.36 1.86
C PHE A 156 -3.06 -2.85 1.76
#